data_AF-A0A9D9L628-F1
#
_entry.id   AF-A0A9D9L628-F1
#
_cell.length_a   1.000
_cell.length_b   1.000
_cell.length_c   1.000
_cell.angle_alpha   90.00
_cell.angle_beta   90.00
_cell.angle_gamma   90.00
#
_symmetry.space_group_name_H-M   'P 1'
#
loop_
_entity.id
_entity.type
_entity.pdbx_description
1 polymer ?
#
loop_
_entity_poly.entity_id
_entity_poly.type
_entity_poly.pdbx_seq_one_letter_code
_entity_poly.pdbx_strand_id
1 'polypeptide(L)'
;MPHSSGGGSSGGGSSGGGSHGGGSYSSQDLHSIEHDYYPGARRYRYHHHGKTRYVYCNSDPSKKFSPRQLLIIIFYLPFIIGGIYGLITTMKTALGMHKPADTEIIIKDEANVLSADDHLRRSLDAFYAKSGIVPAVITVKDRDWAIKGNLEKYAYDRYLSEFDDEMHWLIVYSEPSDGVNWAFEGMQGNYTDPLLTENLTASFNKKLYTELKTSSSVERCIADSFDYITPKIRKPKLSHYAGQIGPILFMLAFVLFHAYVMTGLNELKYKNAVYDPDPNEASQMESYARSMMMSPGGQFIAARTGITDYVDRMNTQNSNMDKDHQYKNDMGNDTLNSAPAGLRVCSNCGNTYRKDQHSCPICGCK
;
A
#
# COMPACT_ATOMS: atom_id res chain seq x y z
N MET A 1 20.28 -4.38 -16.24
CA MET A 1 21.46 -4.68 -17.06
C MET A 1 20.98 -4.96 -18.48
N PRO A 2 21.76 -4.70 -19.53
CA PRO A 2 21.35 -5.07 -20.88
C PRO A 2 21.17 -6.59 -21.02
N HIS A 3 20.30 -6.99 -21.94
CA HIS A 3 20.12 -8.39 -22.35
C HIS A 3 19.86 -8.45 -23.86
N SER A 4 20.06 -9.63 -24.46
CA SER A 4 19.73 -9.84 -25.86
C SER A 4 18.23 -9.64 -26.07
N SER A 5 17.89 -8.75 -27.01
CA SER A 5 16.56 -8.58 -27.58
C SER A 5 16.21 -9.68 -28.61
N GLY A 6 17.14 -10.60 -28.83
CA GLY A 6 17.13 -11.68 -29.81
C GLY A 6 17.94 -11.35 -31.07
N GLY A 7 18.50 -12.39 -31.67
CA GLY A 7 19.04 -12.45 -33.02
C GLY A 7 18.43 -13.62 -33.81
N GLY A 8 18.69 -13.72 -35.12
CA GLY A 8 18.12 -14.77 -35.97
C GLY A 8 19.01 -16.02 -36.12
N SER A 9 18.63 -17.16 -35.53
CA SER A 9 19.21 -18.47 -35.85
C SER A 9 18.18 -19.62 -35.67
N SER A 10 18.52 -20.87 -36.00
CA SER A 10 17.57 -21.99 -36.09
C SER A 10 17.57 -22.93 -34.86
N GLY A 11 16.50 -22.90 -34.04
CA GLY A 11 16.25 -23.84 -32.93
C GLY A 11 15.02 -23.44 -32.09
N GLY A 12 14.45 -24.30 -31.22
CA GLY A 12 13.28 -23.94 -30.38
C GLY A 12 12.94 -24.91 -29.23
N GLY A 13 11.90 -24.61 -28.41
CA GLY A 13 11.23 -25.60 -27.51
C GLY A 13 10.86 -25.22 -26.04
N SER A 14 9.60 -24.79 -25.82
CA SER A 14 8.59 -25.17 -24.77
C SER A 14 8.82 -25.36 -23.22
N SER A 15 8.03 -24.60 -22.41
CA SER A 15 7.01 -25.02 -21.38
C SER A 15 7.27 -25.30 -19.85
N GLY A 16 6.31 -24.89 -18.97
CA GLY A 16 6.06 -25.31 -17.55
C GLY A 16 5.86 -24.17 -16.49
N GLY A 17 5.20 -24.26 -15.30
CA GLY A 17 4.13 -25.16 -14.78
C GLY A 17 3.91 -25.21 -13.22
N GLY A 18 2.73 -24.79 -12.67
CA GLY A 18 2.23 -25.06 -11.27
C GLY A 18 2.23 -23.87 -10.25
N SER A 19 1.66 -23.86 -9.01
CA SER A 19 0.68 -24.70 -8.23
C SER A 19 0.12 -23.94 -6.96
N HIS A 20 -0.34 -24.59 -5.85
CA HIS A 20 -0.97 -23.97 -4.63
C HIS A 20 -0.57 -24.57 -3.25
N GLY A 21 -0.96 -23.94 -2.12
CA GLY A 21 -0.99 -24.52 -0.76
C GLY A 21 -1.60 -23.59 0.33
N GLY A 22 -2.18 -24.14 1.42
CA GLY A 22 -2.84 -23.39 2.52
C GLY A 22 -2.87 -24.13 3.88
N GLY A 23 -3.37 -23.52 4.97
CA GLY A 23 -3.33 -24.08 6.34
C GLY A 23 -4.32 -23.46 7.36
N SER A 24 -4.49 -24.12 8.51
CA SER A 24 -5.68 -24.05 9.38
C SER A 24 -5.51 -23.32 10.74
N TYR A 25 -6.62 -23.18 11.49
CA TYR A 25 -6.80 -22.35 12.69
C TYR A 25 -6.75 -23.13 14.02
N SER A 26 -6.46 -22.43 15.13
CA SER A 26 -6.48 -22.96 16.52
C SER A 26 -7.25 -22.05 17.48
N SER A 27 -8.12 -22.61 18.31
CA SER A 27 -8.92 -21.87 19.31
C SER A 27 -8.07 -21.33 20.47
N GLN A 28 -8.37 -20.12 20.92
CA GLN A 28 -7.84 -19.49 22.14
C GLN A 28 -9.00 -18.91 22.97
N ASP A 29 -8.78 -18.69 24.26
CA ASP A 29 -9.75 -18.06 25.17
C ASP A 29 -10.19 -16.69 24.67
N LEU A 30 -11.42 -16.60 24.18
CA LEU A 30 -11.95 -15.40 23.56
C LEU A 30 -12.43 -14.39 24.61
N HIS A 31 -11.84 -13.21 24.56
CA HIS A 31 -12.27 -12.01 25.26
C HIS A 31 -13.60 -11.48 24.65
N SER A 32 -14.71 -12.19 24.89
CA SER A 32 -15.98 -11.92 24.20
C SER A 32 -16.67 -10.67 24.73
N ILE A 33 -16.95 -9.71 23.83
CA ILE A 33 -17.81 -8.54 24.09
C ILE A 33 -19.11 -8.76 23.30
N GLU A 34 -20.17 -9.15 24.00
CA GLU A 34 -21.45 -9.54 23.38
C GLU A 34 -22.51 -8.46 23.61
N HIS A 35 -23.53 -8.44 22.77
CA HIS A 35 -24.69 -7.53 22.94
C HIS A 35 -25.77 -8.16 23.81
N ASP A 36 -25.76 -9.49 23.93
CA ASP A 36 -26.65 -10.30 24.75
C ASP A 36 -25.91 -10.83 25.99
N TYR A 37 -26.66 -11.22 27.02
CA TYR A 37 -26.08 -11.74 28.26
C TYR A 37 -25.60 -13.18 28.09
N TYR A 38 -24.38 -13.47 28.56
CA TYR A 38 -23.83 -14.82 28.69
C TYR A 38 -23.38 -15.10 30.13
N PRO A 39 -23.33 -16.37 30.58
CA PRO A 39 -22.96 -16.72 31.96
C PRO A 39 -21.59 -16.17 32.36
N GLY A 40 -21.54 -15.40 33.44
CA GLY A 40 -20.31 -14.78 33.96
C GLY A 40 -19.95 -13.43 33.34
N ALA A 41 -20.76 -12.89 32.42
CA ALA A 41 -20.56 -11.56 31.87
C ALA A 41 -21.05 -10.45 32.81
N ARG A 42 -20.36 -9.31 32.82
CA ARG A 42 -20.79 -8.07 33.47
C ARG A 42 -21.33 -7.08 32.45
N ARG A 43 -22.39 -6.33 32.82
CA ARG A 43 -23.00 -5.34 31.94
C ARG A 43 -22.27 -4.00 32.01
N TYR A 44 -21.96 -3.42 30.85
CA TYR A 44 -21.35 -2.10 30.69
C TYR A 44 -22.17 -1.25 29.72
N ARG A 45 -22.39 0.03 30.05
CA ARG A 45 -22.95 1.02 29.12
C ARG A 45 -21.85 1.75 28.37
N TYR A 46 -22.08 2.08 27.10
CA TYR A 46 -21.24 2.98 26.31
C TYR A 46 -22.10 3.88 25.41
N HIS A 47 -21.60 5.07 25.09
CA HIS A 47 -22.28 5.99 24.17
C HIS A 47 -21.67 5.90 22.77
N HIS A 48 -22.51 5.64 21.77
CA HIS A 48 -22.11 5.56 20.38
C HIS A 48 -23.13 6.27 19.49
N HIS A 49 -22.66 7.28 18.74
CA HIS A 49 -23.50 8.12 17.86
C HIS A 49 -24.75 8.68 18.57
N GLY A 50 -24.57 9.29 19.74
CA GLY A 50 -25.66 9.92 20.50
C GLY A 50 -26.65 8.97 21.17
N LYS A 51 -26.44 7.65 21.11
CA LYS A 51 -27.28 6.65 21.77
C LYS A 51 -26.49 5.87 22.83
N THR A 52 -27.09 5.67 24.00
CA THR A 52 -26.61 4.71 24.99
C THR A 52 -26.84 3.29 24.48
N ARG A 53 -25.84 2.43 24.62
CA ARG A 53 -25.90 1.00 24.30
C ARG A 53 -25.28 0.21 25.44
N TYR A 54 -25.73 -1.03 25.62
CA TYR A 54 -25.16 -1.96 26.59
C TYR A 54 -24.36 -3.04 25.86
N VAL A 55 -23.34 -3.56 26.54
CA VAL A 55 -22.58 -4.75 26.15
C VAL A 55 -22.27 -5.56 27.40
N TYR A 56 -22.14 -6.88 27.22
CA TYR A 56 -21.81 -7.83 28.27
C TYR A 56 -20.40 -8.36 28.03
N CYS A 57 -19.54 -8.29 29.05
CA CYS A 57 -18.17 -8.77 28.97
C CYS A 57 -17.67 -9.33 30.31
N ASN A 58 -16.92 -10.43 30.26
CA ASN A 58 -16.25 -11.05 31.41
C ASN A 58 -15.05 -10.25 31.96
N SER A 59 -14.64 -9.18 31.27
CA SER A 59 -13.46 -8.37 31.53
C SER A 59 -13.76 -6.89 31.27
N ASP A 60 -12.86 -5.97 31.69
CA ASP A 60 -13.07 -4.52 31.52
C ASP A 60 -12.88 -4.10 30.04
N PRO A 61 -13.94 -3.62 29.35
CA PRO A 61 -13.85 -3.25 27.95
C PRO A 61 -13.27 -1.83 27.73
N SER A 62 -12.98 -1.06 28.79
CA SER A 62 -12.46 0.31 28.72
C SER A 62 -10.96 0.41 28.40
N LYS A 63 -10.46 -0.45 27.49
CA LYS A 63 -9.04 -0.53 27.12
C LYS A 63 -8.53 0.80 26.58
N LYS A 64 -7.63 1.43 27.35
CA LYS A 64 -6.84 2.59 26.93
C LYS A 64 -5.70 2.15 26.01
N PHE A 65 -5.25 3.04 25.14
CA PHE A 65 -4.11 2.78 24.25
C PHE A 65 -2.87 2.44 25.09
N SER A 66 -2.30 1.27 24.86
CA SER A 66 -1.24 0.66 25.65
C SER A 66 0.11 0.75 24.93
N PRO A 67 1.24 0.78 25.67
CA PRO A 67 2.57 0.71 25.07
C PRO A 67 2.79 -0.54 24.19
N ARG A 68 2.07 -1.64 24.46
CA ARG A 68 2.10 -2.85 23.62
C ARG A 68 1.50 -2.59 22.24
N GLN A 69 0.41 -1.85 22.13
CA GLN A 69 -0.19 -1.47 20.83
C GLN A 69 0.77 -0.56 20.03
N LEU A 70 1.51 0.34 20.71
CA LEU A 70 2.55 1.14 20.05
C LEU A 70 3.66 0.27 19.46
N LEU A 71 4.18 -0.71 20.21
CA LEU A 71 5.19 -1.66 19.72
C LEU A 71 4.69 -2.50 18.52
N ILE A 72 3.42 -2.93 18.56
CA ILE A 72 2.77 -3.63 17.43
C ILE A 72 2.69 -2.72 16.20
N ILE A 73 2.34 -1.44 16.35
CA ILE A 73 2.31 -0.48 15.22
C ILE A 73 3.72 -0.26 14.64
N ILE A 74 4.73 -0.12 15.50
CA ILE A 74 6.14 0.00 15.07
C ILE A 74 6.58 -1.23 14.27
N PHE A 75 6.15 -2.43 14.64
CA PHE A 75 6.44 -3.66 13.90
C PHE A 75 5.83 -3.68 12.48
N TYR A 76 4.64 -3.11 12.27
CA TYR A 76 4.03 -3.03 10.94
C TYR A 76 4.59 -1.90 10.06
N LEU A 77 5.24 -0.90 10.66
CA LEU A 77 5.72 0.30 9.97
C LEU A 77 6.66 -0.01 8.79
N PRO A 78 7.64 -0.93 8.88
CA PRO A 78 8.50 -1.30 7.74
C PRO A 78 7.72 -1.92 6.57
N PHE A 79 6.70 -2.73 6.84
CA PHE A 79 5.89 -3.39 5.81
C PHE A 79 5.00 -2.38 5.06
N ILE A 80 4.41 -1.43 5.79
CA ILE A 80 3.60 -0.35 5.22
C ILE A 80 4.48 0.58 4.38
N ILE A 81 5.63 1.01 4.90
CA ILE A 81 6.58 1.86 4.17
C ILE A 81 7.11 1.15 2.92
N GLY A 82 7.54 -0.12 3.06
CA GLY A 82 8.04 -0.92 1.94
C GLY A 82 6.99 -1.14 0.86
N GLY A 83 5.74 -1.43 1.23
CA GLY A 83 4.64 -1.58 0.28
C GLY A 83 4.28 -0.27 -0.44
N ILE A 84 4.24 0.86 0.28
CA ILE A 84 4.00 2.19 -0.33
C ILE A 84 5.16 2.57 -1.26
N TYR A 85 6.42 2.34 -0.85
CA TYR A 85 7.59 2.58 -1.68
C TYR A 85 7.55 1.73 -2.95
N GLY A 86 7.30 0.43 -2.82
CA GLY A 86 7.15 -0.50 -3.94
C GLY A 86 6.05 -0.07 -4.92
N LEU A 87 4.89 0.34 -4.39
CA LEU A 87 3.79 0.87 -5.20
C LEU A 87 4.21 2.14 -5.95
N ILE A 88 4.89 3.08 -5.29
CA ILE A 88 5.41 4.30 -5.92
C ILE A 88 6.42 3.97 -7.02
N THR A 89 7.34 3.03 -6.80
CA THR A 89 8.34 2.64 -7.81
C THR A 89 7.67 1.98 -9.02
N THR A 90 6.76 1.02 -8.81
CA THR A 90 6.02 0.39 -9.92
C THR A 90 5.14 1.39 -10.66
N MET A 91 4.46 2.31 -9.95
CA MET A 91 3.66 3.36 -10.60
C MET A 91 4.52 4.37 -11.36
N LYS A 92 5.74 4.68 -10.89
CA LYS A 92 6.70 5.50 -11.65
C LYS A 92 7.09 4.80 -12.94
N THR A 93 7.53 3.55 -12.91
CA THR A 93 7.84 2.77 -14.12
C THR A 93 6.63 2.62 -15.05
N ALA A 94 5.43 2.49 -14.49
CA ALA A 94 4.19 2.32 -15.26
C ALA A 94 3.71 3.60 -15.97
N LEU A 95 3.98 4.79 -15.40
CA LEU A 95 3.51 6.08 -15.92
C LEU A 95 4.61 6.90 -16.58
N GLY A 96 5.86 6.67 -16.21
CA GLY A 96 7.05 7.28 -16.76
C GLY A 96 8.04 6.20 -17.19
N MET A 97 8.28 6.11 -18.49
CA MET A 97 9.51 5.50 -18.99
C MET A 97 10.68 6.24 -18.35
N HIS A 98 11.75 5.54 -18.01
CA HIS A 98 12.95 6.21 -17.51
C HIS A 98 13.41 7.21 -18.59
N LYS A 99 13.88 8.39 -18.17
CA LYS A 99 14.49 9.31 -19.12
C LYS A 99 15.91 8.80 -19.38
N PRO A 100 16.35 8.71 -20.64
CA PRO A 100 17.74 8.38 -20.91
C PRO A 100 18.64 9.50 -20.37
N ALA A 101 19.87 9.14 -19.99
CA ALA A 101 20.89 10.07 -19.52
C ALA A 101 21.44 10.93 -20.66
N ASP A 102 21.56 10.34 -21.85
CA ASP A 102 21.88 11.00 -23.11
C ASP A 102 20.83 10.63 -24.17
N THR A 103 20.59 11.52 -25.13
CA THR A 103 19.67 11.32 -26.25
C THR A 103 20.41 11.22 -27.60
N GLU A 104 21.74 11.21 -27.60
CA GLU A 104 22.55 11.04 -28.80
C GLU A 104 22.35 9.65 -29.43
N ILE A 105 21.82 9.64 -30.66
CA ILE A 105 21.70 8.43 -31.47
C ILE A 105 23.06 8.09 -32.06
N ILE A 106 23.71 7.08 -31.46
CA ILE A 106 25.03 6.59 -31.88
C ILE A 106 24.92 5.80 -33.18
N ILE A 107 25.64 6.24 -34.22
CA ILE A 107 25.85 5.50 -35.46
C ILE A 107 27.37 5.40 -35.69
N LYS A 108 27.95 4.20 -35.62
CA LYS A 108 29.39 3.96 -35.85
C LYS A 108 29.58 2.95 -36.98
N ASP A 109 30.25 3.36 -38.05
CA ASP A 109 30.53 2.50 -39.20
C ASP A 109 31.98 1.98 -39.20
N GLU A 110 32.28 1.00 -38.35
CA GLU A 110 33.64 0.44 -38.23
C GLU A 110 33.89 -0.63 -39.32
N ALA A 111 32.83 -1.16 -39.93
CA ALA A 111 32.92 -2.04 -41.09
C ALA A 111 33.17 -1.29 -42.42
N ASN A 112 32.74 -0.01 -42.51
CA ASN A 112 32.68 0.79 -43.74
C ASN A 112 31.64 0.22 -44.73
N VAL A 113 30.40 0.03 -44.25
CA VAL A 113 29.25 -0.55 -44.99
C VAL A 113 27.99 0.33 -44.96
N LEU A 114 28.02 1.43 -44.23
CA LEU A 114 26.98 2.46 -44.28
C LEU A 114 27.32 3.48 -45.35
N SER A 115 26.30 4.10 -45.95
CA SER A 115 26.49 5.24 -46.83
C SER A 115 26.21 6.53 -46.07
N ALA A 116 26.48 7.67 -46.70
CA ALA A 116 26.14 8.98 -46.15
C ALA A 116 24.68 9.38 -46.48
N ASP A 117 23.75 8.41 -46.49
CA ASP A 117 22.31 8.67 -46.69
C ASP A 117 21.68 9.02 -45.32
N ASP A 118 20.85 10.05 -45.31
CA ASP A 118 20.15 10.51 -44.11
C ASP A 118 19.00 9.56 -43.70
N HIS A 119 18.67 8.53 -44.50
CA HIS A 119 17.53 7.64 -44.25
C HIS A 119 17.67 6.91 -42.92
N LEU A 120 18.80 6.26 -42.65
CA LEU A 120 19.00 5.58 -41.37
C LEU A 120 18.81 6.52 -40.18
N ARG A 121 19.38 7.72 -40.24
CA ARG A 121 19.23 8.71 -39.16
C ARG A 121 17.77 9.10 -38.95
N ARG A 122 17.02 9.39 -40.02
CA ARG A 122 15.58 9.72 -39.95
C ARG A 122 14.75 8.59 -39.34
N SER A 123 15.01 7.34 -39.69
CA SER A 123 14.28 6.18 -39.16
C SER A 123 14.56 5.96 -37.66
N LEU A 124 15.81 6.18 -37.25
CA LEU A 124 16.23 6.13 -35.84
C LEU A 124 15.62 7.29 -35.03
N ASP A 125 15.64 8.53 -35.55
CA ASP A 125 15.00 9.69 -34.92
C ASP A 125 13.48 9.48 -34.78
N ALA A 126 12.82 8.91 -35.80
CA ALA A 126 11.39 8.59 -35.78
C ALA A 126 11.04 7.49 -34.76
N PHE A 127 11.88 6.46 -34.66
CA PHE A 127 11.77 5.43 -33.63
C PHE A 127 11.88 6.06 -32.23
N TYR A 128 12.91 6.88 -31.97
CA TYR A 128 13.09 7.56 -30.68
C TYR A 128 11.90 8.49 -30.36
N ALA A 129 11.44 9.30 -31.30
CA ALA A 129 10.30 10.19 -31.10
C ALA A 129 9.00 9.42 -30.73
N LYS A 130 8.85 8.19 -31.22
CA LYS A 130 7.69 7.33 -30.92
C LYS A 130 7.83 6.58 -29.59
N SER A 131 9.02 6.06 -29.32
CA SER A 131 9.30 5.11 -28.23
C SER A 131 9.84 5.78 -26.97
N GLY A 132 10.65 6.83 -27.09
CA GLY A 132 11.48 7.37 -26.01
C GLY A 132 12.70 6.50 -25.67
N ILE A 133 12.98 5.46 -26.46
CA ILE A 133 14.15 4.58 -26.37
C ILE A 133 15.15 5.06 -27.41
N VAL A 134 16.40 5.26 -27.01
CA VAL A 134 17.46 5.75 -27.89
C VAL A 134 18.01 4.56 -28.68
N PRO A 135 17.80 4.46 -30.00
CA PRO A 135 18.37 3.39 -30.79
C PRO A 135 19.83 3.72 -31.13
N ALA A 136 20.65 2.69 -31.32
CA ALA A 136 22.03 2.82 -31.74
C ALA A 136 22.39 1.75 -32.77
N VAL A 137 23.29 2.08 -33.70
CA VAL A 137 23.75 1.17 -34.76
C VAL A 137 25.27 1.18 -34.82
N ILE A 138 25.88 0.01 -34.70
CA ILE A 138 27.33 -0.16 -34.81
C ILE A 138 27.61 -1.28 -35.81
N THR A 139 28.34 -0.97 -36.88
CA THR A 139 28.84 -1.99 -37.81
C THR A 139 30.27 -2.37 -37.43
N VAL A 140 30.61 -3.65 -37.52
CA VAL A 140 31.93 -4.20 -37.21
C VAL A 140 32.31 -5.27 -38.22
N LYS A 141 33.58 -5.66 -38.30
CA LYS A 141 33.99 -6.81 -39.13
C LYS A 141 33.98 -8.08 -38.29
N ASP A 142 33.60 -9.20 -38.89
CA ASP A 142 33.55 -10.51 -38.24
C ASP A 142 34.79 -10.85 -37.39
N ARG A 143 35.98 -10.59 -37.94
CA ARG A 143 37.28 -10.78 -37.29
C ARG A 143 37.45 -10.03 -35.95
N ASP A 144 36.75 -8.91 -35.77
CA ASP A 144 36.92 -8.01 -34.62
C ASP A 144 36.25 -8.60 -33.35
N TRP A 145 35.29 -9.53 -33.53
CA TRP A 145 34.64 -10.28 -32.45
C TRP A 145 34.83 -11.80 -32.54
N ALA A 146 35.18 -12.37 -33.70
CA ALA A 146 35.37 -13.82 -33.87
C ALA A 146 36.42 -14.39 -32.89
N ILE A 147 37.47 -13.63 -32.58
CA ILE A 147 38.51 -13.98 -31.58
C ILE A 147 37.91 -14.11 -30.16
N LYS A 148 36.83 -13.38 -29.87
CA LYS A 148 36.09 -13.41 -28.59
C LYS A 148 35.00 -14.49 -28.53
N GLY A 149 34.73 -15.16 -29.66
CA GLY A 149 33.95 -16.40 -29.76
C GLY A 149 32.42 -16.28 -29.85
N ASN A 150 31.81 -15.13 -29.53
CA ASN A 150 30.36 -14.92 -29.68
C ASN A 150 30.03 -13.43 -29.94
N LEU A 151 29.27 -13.16 -31.00
CA LEU A 151 28.75 -11.82 -31.34
C LEU A 151 27.85 -11.26 -30.23
N GLU A 152 27.04 -12.11 -29.59
CA GLU A 152 26.18 -11.72 -28.46
C GLU A 152 27.00 -11.15 -27.30
N LYS A 153 28.08 -11.86 -26.91
CA LYS A 153 28.99 -11.38 -25.87
C LYS A 153 29.68 -10.08 -26.28
N TYR A 154 30.10 -9.96 -27.54
CA TYR A 154 30.70 -8.73 -28.04
C TYR A 154 29.71 -7.54 -28.02
N ALA A 155 28.46 -7.76 -28.43
CA ALA A 155 27.42 -6.74 -28.41
C ALA A 155 27.05 -6.32 -26.98
N TYR A 156 27.04 -7.27 -26.03
CA TYR A 156 26.87 -6.99 -24.60
C TYR A 156 28.02 -6.13 -24.03
N ASP A 157 29.28 -6.55 -24.27
CA ASP A 157 30.46 -5.80 -23.84
C ASP A 157 30.48 -4.39 -24.48
N ARG A 158 30.06 -4.27 -25.75
CA ARG A 158 29.92 -2.99 -26.45
C ARG A 158 28.82 -2.12 -25.83
N TYR A 159 27.64 -2.66 -25.53
CA TYR A 159 26.56 -1.91 -24.87
C TYR A 159 27.06 -1.25 -23.58
N LEU A 160 27.71 -2.03 -22.71
CA LEU A 160 28.26 -1.53 -21.44
C LEU A 160 29.39 -0.50 -21.60
N SER A 161 30.04 -0.43 -22.76
CA SER A 161 31.09 0.56 -23.06
C SER A 161 30.57 1.84 -23.71
N GLU A 162 29.34 1.83 -24.23
CA GLU A 162 28.73 2.96 -24.95
C GLU A 162 27.67 3.68 -24.12
N PHE A 163 27.01 3.00 -23.17
CA PHE A 163 25.86 3.52 -22.43
C PHE A 163 25.98 3.36 -20.92
N ASP A 164 25.83 4.48 -20.20
CA ASP A 164 25.76 4.53 -18.73
C ASP A 164 24.34 4.20 -18.19
N ASP A 165 23.37 3.93 -19.06
CA ASP A 165 21.97 3.64 -18.70
C ASP A 165 21.39 2.41 -19.41
N GLU A 166 20.10 2.13 -19.16
CA GLU A 166 19.37 0.99 -19.71
C GLU A 166 18.19 1.41 -20.61
N MET A 167 18.26 2.60 -21.21
CA MET A 167 17.28 3.19 -22.12
C MET A 167 17.66 3.08 -23.60
N HIS A 168 18.77 2.41 -23.91
CA HIS A 168 19.28 2.23 -25.26
C HIS A 168 18.90 0.88 -25.86
N TRP A 169 18.76 0.83 -27.19
CA TRP A 169 18.67 -0.40 -27.97
C TRP A 169 19.72 -0.40 -29.09
N LEU A 170 20.75 -1.21 -28.91
CA LEU A 170 21.91 -1.31 -29.78
C LEU A 170 21.73 -2.43 -30.79
N ILE A 171 21.85 -2.11 -32.08
CA ILE A 171 21.98 -3.09 -33.16
C ILE A 171 23.45 -3.16 -33.57
N VAL A 172 24.07 -4.33 -33.37
CA VAL A 172 25.42 -4.62 -33.86
C VAL A 172 25.32 -5.42 -35.15
N TYR A 173 25.78 -4.86 -36.27
CA TYR A 173 25.89 -5.57 -37.55
C TYR A 173 27.34 -6.06 -37.77
N SER A 174 27.50 -7.32 -38.15
CA SER A 174 28.77 -7.94 -38.48
C SER A 174 28.89 -8.13 -39.99
N GLU A 175 29.76 -7.34 -40.61
CA GLU A 175 30.19 -7.52 -42.00
C GLU A 175 31.10 -8.76 -42.11
N PRO A 176 30.81 -9.71 -43.03
CA PRO A 176 31.60 -10.92 -43.20
C PRO A 176 32.89 -10.68 -44.00
N SER A 177 33.99 -11.28 -43.58
CA SER A 177 35.24 -11.31 -44.35
C SER A 177 35.11 -12.13 -45.65
N ASP A 178 34.12 -13.01 -45.76
CA ASP A 178 33.83 -13.80 -46.96
C ASP A 178 32.76 -13.19 -47.88
N GLY A 179 32.16 -12.05 -47.50
CA GLY A 179 31.10 -11.39 -48.26
C GLY A 179 29.73 -12.11 -48.27
N VAL A 180 29.56 -13.18 -47.49
CA VAL A 180 28.35 -14.03 -47.51
C VAL A 180 27.75 -14.22 -46.11
N ASN A 181 28.56 -14.54 -45.11
CA ASN A 181 28.10 -14.97 -43.78
C ASN A 181 27.90 -13.80 -42.79
N TRP A 182 27.08 -12.82 -43.17
CA TRP A 182 26.73 -11.70 -42.29
C TRP A 182 25.95 -12.17 -41.05
N ALA A 183 26.08 -11.43 -39.96
CA ALA A 183 25.34 -11.64 -38.73
C ALA A 183 24.91 -10.31 -38.11
N PHE A 184 23.90 -10.31 -37.25
CA PHE A 184 23.55 -9.15 -36.43
C PHE A 184 23.02 -9.59 -35.07
N GLU A 185 23.15 -8.72 -34.08
CA GLU A 185 22.64 -8.91 -32.72
C GLU A 185 22.00 -7.63 -32.21
N GLY A 186 20.87 -7.74 -31.50
CA GLY A 186 20.22 -6.60 -30.84
C GLY A 186 20.34 -6.69 -29.31
N MET A 187 20.93 -5.70 -28.66
CA MET A 187 21.07 -5.59 -27.20
C MET A 187 20.20 -4.47 -26.64
N GLN A 188 19.30 -4.80 -25.70
CA GLN A 188 18.35 -3.85 -25.10
C GLN A 188 18.54 -3.72 -23.60
N GLY A 189 18.34 -2.53 -23.04
CA GLY A 189 18.35 -2.30 -21.60
C GLY A 189 16.98 -2.60 -20.96
N ASN A 190 16.96 -3.02 -19.68
CA ASN A 190 15.72 -3.45 -19.00
C ASN A 190 14.62 -2.37 -18.93
N TYR A 191 14.95 -1.09 -19.08
CA TYR A 191 13.93 -0.03 -19.09
C TYR A 191 13.22 0.10 -20.45
N THR A 192 13.69 -0.62 -21.48
CA THR A 192 13.10 -0.66 -22.82
C THR A 192 12.03 -1.74 -22.98
N ASP A 193 12.09 -2.83 -22.20
CA ASP A 193 11.22 -4.03 -22.28
C ASP A 193 9.72 -3.76 -22.39
N PRO A 194 9.14 -2.76 -21.68
CA PRO A 194 7.70 -2.49 -21.77
C PRO A 194 7.24 -2.01 -23.15
N LEU A 195 8.18 -1.65 -24.04
CA LEU A 195 7.95 -1.35 -25.46
C LEU A 195 8.62 -2.37 -26.37
N LEU A 196 9.88 -2.73 -26.12
CA LEU A 196 10.64 -3.76 -26.84
C LEU A 196 10.27 -5.17 -26.37
N THR A 197 8.99 -5.48 -26.53
CA THR A 197 8.49 -6.83 -26.32
C THR A 197 9.11 -7.80 -27.34
N GLU A 198 9.28 -9.06 -26.95
CA GLU A 198 9.74 -10.17 -27.81
C GLU A 198 9.06 -10.20 -29.20
N ASN A 199 7.75 -9.94 -29.28
CA ASN A 199 7.01 -9.90 -30.54
C ASN A 199 7.44 -8.74 -31.47
N LEU A 200 7.87 -7.61 -30.90
CA LEU A 200 8.33 -6.44 -31.63
C LEU A 200 9.77 -6.63 -32.11
N THR A 201 10.65 -7.14 -31.25
CA THR A 201 12.06 -7.41 -31.59
C THR A 201 12.15 -8.57 -32.59
N ALA A 202 11.37 -9.65 -32.43
CA ALA A 202 11.23 -10.70 -33.44
C ALA A 202 10.67 -10.17 -34.78
N SER A 203 9.77 -9.18 -34.75
CA SER A 203 9.29 -8.51 -35.98
C SER A 203 10.38 -7.70 -36.68
N PHE A 204 11.25 -7.02 -35.91
CA PHE A 204 12.42 -6.31 -36.44
C PHE A 204 13.42 -7.30 -37.03
N ASN A 205 13.86 -8.29 -36.25
CA ASN A 205 14.84 -9.30 -36.64
C ASN A 205 14.41 -10.03 -37.92
N LYS A 206 13.13 -10.42 -38.03
CA LYS A 206 12.61 -11.06 -39.24
C LYS A 206 12.65 -10.15 -40.47
N LYS A 207 12.34 -8.86 -40.31
CA LYS A 207 12.37 -7.86 -41.39
C LYS A 207 13.80 -7.61 -41.85
N LEU A 208 14.71 -7.31 -40.91
CA LEU A 208 16.14 -7.08 -41.19
C LEU A 208 16.80 -8.29 -41.87
N TYR A 209 16.56 -9.49 -41.33
CA TYR A 209 17.06 -10.74 -41.90
C TYR A 209 16.52 -11.02 -43.32
N THR A 210 15.29 -10.61 -43.61
CA THR A 210 14.70 -10.79 -44.95
C THR A 210 15.33 -9.81 -45.95
N GLU A 211 15.58 -8.57 -45.54
CA GLU A 211 16.11 -7.55 -46.44
C GLU A 211 17.59 -7.72 -46.73
N LEU A 212 18.40 -8.07 -45.72
CA LEU A 212 19.82 -8.40 -45.88
C LEU A 212 20.07 -9.61 -46.81
N LYS A 213 19.06 -10.46 -47.06
CA LYS A 213 19.14 -11.53 -48.07
C LYS A 213 18.91 -11.07 -49.51
N THR A 214 18.32 -9.90 -49.71
CA THR A 214 17.77 -9.46 -51.01
C THR A 214 18.30 -8.10 -51.47
N SER A 215 18.86 -7.31 -50.56
CA SER A 215 19.37 -5.96 -50.78
C SER A 215 20.88 -5.93 -50.58
N SER A 216 21.56 -5.02 -51.28
CA SER A 216 23.00 -4.76 -51.16
C SER A 216 23.34 -3.59 -50.23
N SER A 217 22.34 -2.91 -49.65
CA SER A 217 22.55 -1.76 -48.74
C SER A 217 22.15 -2.14 -47.32
N VAL A 218 23.15 -2.44 -46.48
CA VAL A 218 22.99 -2.75 -45.05
C VAL A 218 22.24 -1.64 -44.33
N GLU A 219 22.64 -0.39 -44.59
CA GLU A 219 22.04 0.81 -44.03
C GLU A 219 20.52 0.87 -44.25
N ARG A 220 20.06 0.68 -45.50
CA ARG A 220 18.63 0.70 -45.83
C ARG A 220 17.88 -0.46 -45.18
N CYS A 221 18.46 -1.66 -45.11
CA CYS A 221 17.84 -2.79 -44.43
C CYS A 221 17.58 -2.48 -42.94
N ILE A 222 18.50 -1.78 -42.29
CA ILE A 222 18.34 -1.36 -40.88
C ILE A 222 17.26 -0.25 -40.79
N ALA A 223 17.32 0.77 -41.65
CA ALA A 223 16.36 1.88 -41.70
C ALA A 223 14.91 1.38 -41.95
N ASP A 224 14.70 0.61 -43.01
CA ASP A 224 13.41 0.01 -43.38
C ASP A 224 12.89 -0.96 -42.30
N SER A 225 13.78 -1.59 -41.53
CA SER A 225 13.42 -2.41 -40.37
C SER A 225 12.88 -1.58 -39.21
N PHE A 226 13.52 -0.45 -38.90
CA PHE A 226 13.03 0.51 -37.90
C PHE A 226 11.70 1.15 -38.34
N ASP A 227 11.58 1.58 -39.59
CA ASP A 227 10.35 2.15 -40.15
C ASP A 227 9.18 1.14 -40.10
N TYR A 228 9.46 -0.15 -40.30
CA TYR A 228 8.46 -1.22 -40.24
C TYR A 228 7.93 -1.52 -38.82
N ILE A 229 8.75 -1.35 -37.78
CA ILE A 229 8.33 -1.61 -36.39
C ILE A 229 7.80 -0.37 -35.66
N THR A 230 8.28 0.83 -36.00
CA THR A 230 7.90 2.09 -35.35
C THR A 230 6.38 2.31 -35.23
N PRO A 231 5.54 2.09 -36.27
CA PRO A 231 4.10 2.23 -36.15
C PRO A 231 3.43 1.16 -35.26
N LYS A 232 4.12 0.05 -34.97
CA LYS A 232 3.62 -1.05 -34.11
C LYS A 232 3.87 -0.81 -32.62
N ILE A 233 4.72 0.15 -32.26
CA ILE A 233 5.06 0.48 -30.87
C ILE A 233 3.82 0.96 -30.13
N ARG A 234 3.48 0.25 -29.05
CA ARG A 234 2.33 0.52 -28.17
C ARG A 234 2.84 0.75 -26.76
N LYS A 235 2.55 1.91 -26.19
CA LYS A 235 2.88 2.17 -24.77
C LYS A 235 2.10 1.18 -23.87
N PRO A 236 2.75 0.61 -22.84
CA PRO A 236 2.12 -0.38 -21.98
C PRO A 236 0.90 0.23 -21.28
N LYS A 237 -0.20 -0.52 -21.23
CA LYS A 237 -1.36 -0.14 -20.42
C LYS A 237 -1.08 -0.43 -18.95
N LEU A 238 -1.74 0.28 -18.04
CA LEU A 238 -1.65 0.00 -16.59
C LEU A 238 -1.95 -1.48 -16.24
N SER A 239 -2.78 -2.16 -17.05
CA SER A 239 -3.06 -3.60 -16.93
C SER A 239 -1.82 -4.50 -17.11
N HIS A 240 -0.77 -4.07 -17.80
CA HIS A 240 0.50 -4.79 -17.91
C HIS A 240 1.19 -4.88 -16.53
N TYR A 241 1.11 -3.79 -15.75
CA TYR A 241 1.65 -3.71 -14.39
C TYR A 241 0.72 -4.30 -13.32
N ALA A 242 -0.49 -4.77 -13.68
CA ALA A 242 -1.44 -5.35 -12.73
C ALA A 242 -0.88 -6.57 -12.00
N GLY A 243 0.01 -7.35 -12.65
CA GLY A 243 0.70 -8.48 -12.02
C GLY A 243 1.69 -8.08 -10.90
N GLN A 244 2.16 -6.84 -10.88
CA GLN A 244 3.02 -6.30 -9.82
C GLN A 244 2.21 -5.46 -8.81
N ILE A 245 1.35 -4.58 -9.31
CA ILE A 245 0.49 -3.70 -8.50
C ILE A 245 -0.51 -4.51 -7.67
N GLY A 246 -1.10 -5.56 -8.24
CA GLY A 246 -2.10 -6.41 -7.57
C GLY A 246 -1.58 -7.04 -6.27
N PRO A 247 -0.47 -7.79 -6.30
CA PRO A 247 0.16 -8.33 -5.10
C PRO A 247 0.58 -7.26 -4.07
N ILE A 248 1.11 -6.11 -4.51
CA ILE A 248 1.49 -5.01 -3.60
C ILE A 248 0.25 -4.44 -2.88
N LEU A 249 -0.83 -4.18 -3.62
CA LEU A 249 -2.09 -3.69 -3.04
C LEU A 249 -2.73 -4.72 -2.12
N PHE A 250 -2.72 -6.01 -2.49
CA PHE A 250 -3.21 -7.09 -1.65
C PHE A 250 -2.42 -7.19 -0.34
N MET A 251 -1.08 -7.17 -0.41
CA MET A 251 -0.22 -7.22 0.78
C MET A 251 -0.40 -5.98 1.68
N LEU A 252 -0.50 -4.78 1.10
CA LEU A 252 -0.81 -3.57 1.87
C LEU A 252 -2.19 -3.66 2.56
N ALA A 253 -3.23 -4.09 1.84
CA ALA A 253 -4.56 -4.26 2.40
C ALA A 253 -4.59 -5.32 3.51
N PHE A 254 -3.91 -6.46 3.31
CA PHE A 254 -3.76 -7.50 4.31
C PHE A 254 -3.01 -7.01 5.55
N VAL A 255 -1.87 -6.34 5.39
CA VAL A 255 -1.07 -5.78 6.49
C VAL A 255 -1.88 -4.75 7.28
N LEU A 256 -2.60 -3.84 6.61
CA LEU A 256 -3.44 -2.83 7.28
C LEU A 256 -4.62 -3.47 8.02
N PHE A 257 -5.29 -4.46 7.41
CA PHE A 257 -6.37 -5.21 8.06
C PHE A 257 -5.87 -6.00 9.27
N HIS A 258 -4.77 -6.72 9.13
CA HIS A 258 -4.17 -7.51 10.19
C HIS A 258 -3.66 -6.62 11.34
N ALA A 259 -3.04 -5.47 11.01
CA ALA A 259 -2.66 -4.47 11.99
C ALA A 259 -3.88 -3.92 12.74
N TYR A 260 -4.98 -3.58 12.04
CA TYR A 260 -6.22 -3.11 12.66
C TYR A 260 -6.82 -4.10 13.67
N VAL A 261 -6.79 -5.40 13.36
CA VAL A 261 -7.21 -6.46 14.29
C VAL A 261 -6.25 -6.61 15.47
N MET A 262 -4.95 -6.79 15.20
CA MET A 262 -3.94 -7.05 16.24
C MET A 262 -3.70 -5.88 17.20
N THR A 263 -3.96 -4.65 16.76
CA THR A 263 -3.88 -3.45 17.61
C THR A 263 -5.15 -3.20 18.40
N GLY A 264 -6.22 -3.97 18.22
CA GLY A 264 -7.48 -3.78 18.95
C GLY A 264 -8.19 -2.45 18.63
N LEU A 265 -7.93 -1.85 17.46
CA LEU A 265 -8.56 -0.57 17.07
C LEU A 265 -10.09 -0.69 16.94
N ASN A 266 -10.58 -1.89 16.63
CA ASN A 266 -11.99 -2.28 16.67
C ASN A 266 -12.64 -2.14 18.07
N GLU A 267 -11.86 -2.26 19.15
CA GLU A 267 -12.33 -2.15 20.53
C GLU A 267 -12.29 -0.71 21.08
N LEU A 268 -11.59 0.23 20.42
CA LEU A 268 -11.52 1.63 20.87
C LEU A 268 -12.88 2.33 21.01
N LYS A 269 -13.94 1.82 20.35
CA LYS A 269 -15.32 2.29 20.52
C LYS A 269 -15.86 2.06 21.94
N TYR A 270 -15.26 1.14 22.71
CA TYR A 270 -15.60 0.84 24.11
C TYR A 270 -14.69 1.56 25.13
N LYS A 271 -13.74 2.39 24.71
CA LYS A 271 -12.80 3.10 25.60
C LYS A 271 -13.45 3.94 26.72
N ASN A 272 -14.71 4.34 26.53
CA ASN A 272 -15.53 5.12 27.46
C ASN A 272 -16.69 4.28 28.05
N ALA A 273 -16.59 2.95 28.01
CA ALA A 273 -17.58 2.07 28.62
C ALA A 273 -17.50 2.19 30.16
N VAL A 274 -18.67 2.20 30.81
CA VAL A 274 -18.83 2.33 32.26
C VAL A 274 -19.64 1.14 32.75
N TYR A 275 -19.23 0.51 33.84
CA TYR A 275 -20.00 -0.58 34.46
C TYR A 275 -21.38 -0.08 34.88
N ASP A 276 -22.41 -0.85 34.52
CA ASP A 276 -23.81 -0.52 34.71
C ASP A 276 -24.55 -1.84 35.00
N PRO A 277 -24.61 -2.29 36.26
CA PRO A 277 -25.17 -3.59 36.63
C PRO A 277 -26.64 -3.69 36.26
N ASP A 278 -27.11 -4.89 35.94
CA ASP A 278 -28.54 -5.11 35.74
C ASP A 278 -29.33 -4.81 37.03
N PRO A 279 -30.56 -4.23 37.00
CA PRO A 279 -31.36 -4.04 38.21
C PRO A 279 -31.52 -5.31 39.07
N ASN A 280 -31.55 -6.49 38.45
CA ASN A 280 -31.60 -7.77 39.15
C ASN A 280 -30.25 -8.20 39.74
N GLU A 281 -29.14 -7.86 39.07
CA GLU A 281 -27.77 -8.05 39.56
C GLU A 281 -27.49 -7.10 40.73
N ALA A 282 -27.82 -5.82 40.58
CA ALA A 282 -27.65 -4.77 41.59
C ALA A 282 -28.41 -5.07 42.89
N SER A 283 -29.67 -5.50 42.81
CA SER A 283 -30.46 -5.88 44.00
C SER A 283 -29.96 -7.15 44.68
N GLN A 284 -29.44 -8.13 43.93
CA GLN A 284 -28.78 -9.31 44.50
C GLN A 284 -27.44 -8.96 45.15
N MET A 285 -26.64 -8.09 44.53
CA MET A 285 -25.38 -7.61 45.11
C MET A 285 -25.60 -6.73 46.34
N GLU A 286 -26.63 -5.88 46.36
CA GLU A 286 -26.97 -5.05 47.52
C GLU A 286 -27.46 -5.90 48.70
N SER A 287 -28.36 -6.87 48.46
CA SER A 287 -28.83 -7.78 49.50
C SER A 287 -27.69 -8.68 50.03
N TYR A 288 -26.80 -9.16 49.15
CA TYR A 288 -25.60 -9.89 49.56
C TYR A 288 -24.65 -9.02 50.40
N ALA A 289 -24.35 -7.79 49.96
CA ALA A 289 -23.49 -6.85 50.70
C ALA A 289 -24.09 -6.50 52.07
N ARG A 290 -25.40 -6.22 52.16
CA ARG A 290 -26.10 -6.02 53.45
C ARG A 290 -25.98 -7.26 54.34
N SER A 291 -26.18 -8.47 53.80
CA SER A 291 -26.07 -9.72 54.58
C SER A 291 -24.65 -9.95 55.13
N MET A 292 -23.61 -9.60 54.37
CA MET A 292 -22.22 -9.63 54.86
C MET A 292 -21.97 -8.59 55.95
N MET A 293 -22.46 -7.35 55.79
CA MET A 293 -22.27 -6.29 56.78
C MET A 293 -23.01 -6.54 58.10
N MET A 294 -24.07 -7.35 58.10
CA MET A 294 -24.81 -7.77 59.30
C MET A 294 -24.24 -9.03 60.00
N SER A 295 -23.22 -9.68 59.42
CA SER A 295 -22.58 -10.85 60.03
C SER A 295 -21.50 -10.46 61.06
N PRO A 296 -21.41 -11.11 62.23
CA PRO A 296 -20.32 -10.89 63.18
C PRO A 296 -18.95 -11.17 62.54
N GLY A 297 -18.13 -10.13 62.36
CA GLY A 297 -16.84 -10.20 61.65
C GLY A 297 -16.91 -9.95 60.14
N GLY A 298 -18.11 -9.84 59.55
CA GLY A 298 -18.30 -9.65 58.11
C GLY A 298 -17.72 -8.35 57.53
N GLN A 299 -17.56 -7.31 58.36
CA GLN A 299 -16.86 -6.08 57.97
C GLN A 299 -15.40 -6.33 57.55
N PHE A 300 -14.69 -7.22 58.25
CA PHE A 300 -13.31 -7.60 57.90
C PHE A 300 -13.23 -8.44 56.62
N ILE A 301 -14.27 -9.22 56.32
CA ILE A 301 -14.35 -10.03 55.09
C ILE A 301 -14.67 -9.13 53.90
N ALA A 302 -15.64 -8.22 54.03
CA ALA A 302 -16.03 -7.27 52.98
C ALA A 302 -14.89 -6.32 52.56
N ALA A 303 -14.04 -5.90 53.50
CA ALA A 303 -12.85 -5.11 53.23
C ALA A 303 -11.75 -5.90 52.48
N ARG A 304 -11.71 -7.23 52.63
CA ARG A 304 -10.72 -8.10 51.99
C ARG A 304 -11.14 -8.60 50.60
N THR A 305 -12.44 -8.59 50.29
CA THR A 305 -13.01 -9.01 49.00
C THR A 305 -13.30 -7.85 48.04
N GLY A 306 -13.05 -6.60 48.44
CA GLY A 306 -13.31 -5.40 47.63
C GLY A 306 -14.79 -4.98 47.58
N ILE A 307 -15.65 -5.56 48.43
CA ILE A 307 -17.08 -5.22 48.51
C ILE A 307 -17.28 -3.82 49.10
N THR A 308 -16.39 -3.36 49.98
CA THR A 308 -16.36 -1.96 50.45
C THR A 308 -16.21 -0.98 49.28
N ASP A 309 -15.33 -1.29 48.33
CA ASP A 309 -15.03 -0.47 47.15
C ASP A 309 -16.20 -0.42 46.15
N TYR A 310 -17.10 -1.42 46.20
CA TYR A 310 -18.38 -1.42 45.49
C TYR A 310 -19.43 -0.55 46.19
N VAL A 311 -19.53 -0.65 47.52
CA VAL A 311 -20.48 0.16 48.32
C VAL A 311 -20.09 1.64 48.31
N ASP A 312 -18.80 2.00 48.34
CA ASP A 312 -18.36 3.39 48.23
C ASP A 312 -18.62 3.99 46.83
N ARG A 313 -18.53 3.18 45.77
CA ARG A 313 -18.91 3.60 44.40
C ARG A 313 -20.43 3.77 44.24
N MET A 314 -21.22 2.88 44.84
CA MET A 314 -22.68 3.03 44.96
C MET A 314 -23.04 4.30 45.73
N ASN A 315 -22.43 4.54 46.89
CA ASN A 315 -22.71 5.71 47.72
C ASN A 315 -22.25 7.01 47.04
N THR A 316 -21.14 7.03 46.32
CA THR A 316 -20.76 8.21 45.52
C THR A 316 -21.69 8.44 44.33
N GLN A 317 -22.18 7.40 43.65
CA GLN A 317 -23.20 7.54 42.60
C GLN A 317 -24.55 8.02 43.15
N ASN A 318 -25.04 7.45 44.26
CA ASN A 318 -26.25 7.91 44.95
C ASN A 318 -26.08 9.34 45.48
N SER A 319 -24.91 9.73 46.02
CA SER A 319 -24.67 11.11 46.46
C SER A 319 -24.65 12.13 45.31
N ASN A 320 -24.47 11.68 44.06
CA ASN A 320 -24.61 12.53 42.88
C ASN A 320 -26.05 12.54 42.36
N MET A 321 -26.79 11.42 42.44
CA MET A 321 -28.23 11.40 42.15
C MET A 321 -29.07 12.17 43.19
N ASP A 322 -28.74 12.09 44.48
CA ASP A 322 -29.38 12.87 45.54
C ASP A 322 -29.03 14.36 45.42
N LYS A 323 -27.84 14.72 44.93
CA LYS A 323 -27.58 16.11 44.54
C LYS A 323 -28.48 16.54 43.40
N ASP A 324 -28.63 15.75 42.35
CA ASP A 324 -29.55 16.06 41.23
C ASP A 324 -31.05 16.06 41.62
N HIS A 325 -31.43 15.37 42.70
CA HIS A 325 -32.80 15.37 43.23
C HIS A 325 -33.04 16.47 44.28
N GLN A 326 -32.09 16.75 45.17
CA GLN A 326 -32.17 17.84 46.13
C GLN A 326 -32.14 19.20 45.41
N TYR A 327 -31.32 19.34 44.36
CA TYR A 327 -31.32 20.54 43.49
C TYR A 327 -32.62 20.72 42.69
N LYS A 328 -33.48 19.70 42.60
CA LYS A 328 -34.83 19.80 42.00
C LYS A 328 -35.92 20.09 43.03
N ASN A 329 -35.77 19.61 44.26
CA ASN A 329 -36.75 19.81 45.32
C ASN A 329 -36.60 21.17 46.03
N ASP A 330 -35.39 21.72 46.11
CA ASP A 330 -35.14 23.07 46.66
C ASP A 330 -35.44 24.21 45.65
N MET A 331 -35.98 23.91 44.46
CA MET A 331 -36.54 24.93 43.53
C MET A 331 -38.04 25.18 43.74
N GLY A 332 -38.57 24.84 44.92
CA GLY A 332 -39.85 25.32 45.43
C GLY A 332 -39.69 26.59 46.27
N ASN A 333 -40.00 27.74 45.66
CA ASN A 333 -39.92 29.11 46.19
C ASN A 333 -38.53 29.77 46.30
N ASP A 334 -38.52 31.01 45.79
CA ASP A 334 -37.59 32.12 46.01
C ASP A 334 -36.18 32.11 45.36
N THR A 335 -35.80 33.29 44.87
CA THR A 335 -34.50 33.71 44.29
C THR A 335 -34.16 33.28 42.85
N LEU A 336 -35.04 33.67 41.92
CA LEU A 336 -34.56 34.15 40.61
C LEU A 336 -33.57 35.33 40.82
N ASN A 337 -32.49 35.34 40.02
CA ASN A 337 -31.46 36.39 39.87
C ASN A 337 -30.25 36.39 40.82
N SER A 338 -29.19 35.67 40.45
CA SER A 338 -27.82 36.25 40.36
C SER A 338 -26.81 35.29 39.71
N ALA A 339 -26.66 35.39 38.38
CA ALA A 339 -25.47 34.83 37.72
C ALA A 339 -24.25 35.74 38.00
N PRO A 340 -23.05 35.20 38.23
CA PRO A 340 -21.83 36.01 38.38
C PRO A 340 -21.60 36.96 37.20
N ALA A 341 -21.05 38.14 37.47
CA ALA A 341 -20.87 39.18 36.47
C ALA A 341 -20.09 38.66 35.24
N GLY A 342 -20.70 38.80 34.06
CA GLY A 342 -20.14 38.33 32.78
C GLY A 342 -20.66 36.97 32.28
N LEU A 343 -21.44 36.23 33.07
CA LEU A 343 -21.99 34.93 32.69
C LEU A 343 -23.51 34.94 32.47
N ARG A 344 -24.01 33.94 31.73
CA ARG A 344 -25.44 33.57 31.56
C ARG A 344 -25.59 32.08 31.87
N VAL A 345 -26.75 31.68 32.38
CA VAL A 345 -27.13 30.27 32.55
C VAL A 345 -28.06 29.88 31.39
N CYS A 346 -27.79 28.76 30.72
CA CYS A 346 -28.66 28.25 29.67
C CYS A 346 -29.94 27.66 30.26
N SER A 347 -31.10 28.18 29.86
CA SER A 347 -32.43 27.70 30.30
C SER A 347 -32.73 26.25 29.89
N ASN A 348 -32.11 25.73 28.84
CA ASN A 348 -32.36 24.39 28.32
C ASN A 348 -31.49 23.29 28.97
N CYS A 349 -30.28 23.61 29.42
CA CYS A 349 -29.33 22.60 29.95
C CYS A 349 -28.56 23.02 31.21
N GLY A 350 -28.90 24.15 31.84
CA GLY A 350 -28.24 24.64 33.06
C GLY A 350 -26.78 25.10 32.89
N ASN A 351 -26.16 24.88 31.73
CA ASN A 351 -24.76 25.24 31.52
C ASN A 351 -24.53 26.74 31.62
N THR A 352 -23.49 27.14 32.34
CA THR A 352 -23.11 28.55 32.52
C THR A 352 -22.05 28.94 31.49
N TYR A 353 -22.30 29.99 30.72
CA TYR A 353 -21.45 30.42 29.60
C TYR A 353 -21.33 31.95 29.54
N ARG A 354 -20.37 32.49 28.76
CA ARG A 354 -20.07 33.93 28.76
C ARG A 354 -21.15 34.76 28.05
N LYS A 355 -21.40 35.99 28.52
CA LYS A 355 -22.38 36.93 27.94
C LYS A 355 -22.08 37.38 26.51
N ASP A 356 -20.84 37.20 26.03
CA ASP A 356 -20.38 37.50 24.66
C ASP A 356 -20.69 36.37 23.65
N GLN A 357 -21.07 35.18 24.11
CA GLN A 357 -21.49 34.08 23.25
C GLN A 357 -22.99 34.17 22.94
N HIS A 358 -23.35 34.13 21.65
CA HIS A 358 -24.73 34.24 21.17
C HIS A 358 -25.56 32.95 21.30
N SER A 359 -24.97 31.85 21.75
CA SER A 359 -25.64 30.58 22.03
C SER A 359 -24.82 29.72 22.98
N CYS A 360 -25.50 28.79 23.65
CA CYS A 360 -24.86 27.85 24.58
C CYS A 360 -23.94 26.86 23.82
N PRO A 361 -22.67 26.72 24.20
CA PRO A 361 -21.70 25.86 23.50
C PRO A 361 -22.00 24.34 23.60
N ILE A 362 -22.91 23.92 24.48
CA ILE A 362 -23.27 22.50 24.68
C ILE A 362 -24.51 22.11 23.86
N CYS A 363 -25.51 22.98 23.74
CA CYS A 363 -26.81 22.64 23.13
C CYS A 363 -27.26 23.56 21.98
N GLY A 364 -26.49 24.62 21.65
CA GLY A 364 -26.80 25.55 20.56
C GLY A 364 -28.00 26.47 20.79
N CYS A 365 -28.69 26.37 21.94
CA CYS A 365 -29.80 27.25 22.31
C CYS A 365 -29.31 28.69 22.53
N LYS A 366 -30.05 29.69 22.04
CA LYS A 366 -29.71 31.13 22.10
C LYS A 366 -30.13 31.76 23.42
#